data_AF-A0A8J7AY69-F1
#
_entry.id   AF-A0A8J7AY69-F1
#
_cell.length_a   1.000
_cell.length_b   1.000
_cell.length_c   1.000
_cell.angle_alpha   90.00
_cell.angle_beta   90.00
_cell.angle_gamma   90.00
#
_symmetry.space_group_name_H-M   'P 1'
#
loop_
_entity.id
_entity.type
_entity.pdbx_description
1 polymer ?
#
loop_
_entity_poly.entity_id
_entity_poly.type
_entity_poly.pdbx_seq_one_letter_code
_entity_poly.pdbx_strand_id
1 'polypeptide(L)'
;MPKSIPYQPLILRLLHSIAGLLAIGALLTGFLVYNTYDGRFGSIPLPSLPDIQGIHGTFGLFFLLIFPALAIYSFHWGYRRLLFPDFWVRLTHQVGKPGWWVNLQRLLNTAMLLASTLAVVTGRMMQEAWLPAGELYHVWYRLHLTAWLVLLLTLLGHIAMSLKVGGMPLLLSMAQTRYRPEESPLLWIGYLQEKLRERFGR
;
A
#
# COMPACT_ATOMS: atom_id res chain seq x y z
N MET A 1 -9.95 -8.14 30.09
CA MET A 1 -10.50 -6.83 29.65
C MET A 1 -10.42 -6.76 28.14
N PRO A 2 -11.50 -6.41 27.41
CA PRO A 2 -11.42 -6.19 25.98
C PRO A 2 -10.43 -5.04 25.71
N LYS A 3 -9.46 -5.26 24.82
CA LYS A 3 -8.52 -4.21 24.43
C LYS A 3 -9.31 -3.09 23.75
N SER A 4 -9.14 -1.85 24.22
CA SER A 4 -9.74 -0.68 23.58
C SER A 4 -9.24 -0.56 22.14
N ILE A 5 -10.14 -0.14 21.24
CA ILE A 5 -9.80 0.10 19.84
C ILE A 5 -8.85 1.32 19.80
N PRO A 6 -7.63 1.19 19.26
CA PRO A 6 -6.70 2.30 19.20
C PRO A 6 -7.24 3.38 18.25
N TYR A 7 -7.09 4.65 18.62
CA TYR A 7 -7.49 5.75 17.73
C TYR A 7 -6.52 5.86 16.54
N GLN A 8 -7.08 5.99 15.33
CA GLN A 8 -6.33 6.28 14.11
C GLN A 8 -6.82 7.62 13.54
N PRO A 9 -5.91 8.54 13.18
CA PRO A 9 -6.29 9.82 12.59
C PRO A 9 -7.18 9.64 11.35
N LEU A 10 -8.18 10.50 11.17
CA LEU A 10 -9.13 10.41 10.06
C LEU A 10 -8.43 10.41 8.70
N ILE A 11 -7.48 11.34 8.50
CA ILE A 11 -6.74 11.45 7.23
C ILE A 11 -5.97 10.17 6.89
N LEU A 12 -5.39 9.52 7.91
CA LEU A 12 -4.70 8.24 7.73
C LEU A 12 -5.69 7.17 7.30
N ARG A 13 -6.83 7.04 7.99
CA ARG A 13 -7.84 6.02 7.65
C ARG A 13 -8.35 6.19 6.23
N LEU A 14 -8.63 7.42 5.79
CA LEU A 14 -9.11 7.70 4.45
C LEU A 14 -8.05 7.39 3.39
N LEU A 15 -6.84 7.96 3.51
CA LEU A 15 -5.76 7.70 2.56
C LEU A 15 -5.42 6.22 2.50
N HIS A 16 -5.30 5.56 3.65
CA HIS A 16 -4.99 4.15 3.73
C HIS A 16 -6.11 3.29 3.14
N SER A 17 -7.38 3.58 3.41
CA SER A 17 -8.50 2.77 2.91
C SER A 17 -8.65 2.91 1.40
N ILE A 18 -8.58 4.14 0.87
CA ILE A 18 -8.65 4.39 -0.57
C ILE A 18 -7.46 3.72 -1.27
N ALA A 19 -6.23 3.96 -0.79
CA ALA A 19 -5.04 3.35 -1.36
C ALA A 19 -5.07 1.82 -1.26
N GLY A 20 -5.52 1.27 -0.13
CA GLY A 20 -5.65 -0.17 0.09
C GLY A 20 -6.64 -0.82 -0.86
N LEU A 21 -7.82 -0.22 -1.06
CA LEU A 21 -8.82 -0.70 -2.02
C LEU A 21 -8.28 -0.66 -3.46
N LEU A 22 -7.63 0.43 -3.84
CA LEU A 22 -7.03 0.59 -5.17
C LEU A 22 -5.90 -0.42 -5.41
N ALA A 23 -5.03 -0.63 -4.41
CA ALA A 23 -3.94 -1.60 -4.49
C ALA A 23 -4.46 -3.05 -4.58
N ILE A 24 -5.50 -3.41 -3.81
CA ILE A 24 -6.15 -4.72 -3.91
C ILE A 24 -6.78 -4.90 -5.29
N GLY A 25 -7.51 -3.89 -5.78
CA GLY A 25 -8.06 -3.90 -7.14
C GLY A 25 -6.99 -4.07 -8.22
N ALA A 26 -5.86 -3.35 -8.10
CA ALA A 26 -4.72 -3.48 -9.00
C ALA A 26 -4.06 -4.87 -8.91
N LEU A 27 -3.94 -5.46 -7.71
CA LEU A 27 -3.38 -6.81 -7.54
C LEU A 27 -4.27 -7.86 -8.22
N LEU A 28 -5.58 -7.81 -7.98
CA LEU A 28 -6.55 -8.74 -8.56
C LEU A 28 -6.60 -8.61 -10.09
N THR A 29 -6.70 -7.39 -10.62
CA THR A 29 -6.73 -7.16 -12.06
C THR A 29 -5.39 -7.47 -12.71
N GLY A 30 -4.26 -7.21 -12.03
CA GLY A 30 -2.92 -7.58 -12.50
C GLY A 30 -2.74 -9.09 -12.60
N PHE A 31 -3.29 -9.85 -11.65
CA PHE A 31 -3.37 -11.30 -11.76
C PHE A 31 -4.18 -11.74 -12.99
N LEU A 32 -5.32 -11.09 -13.27
CA LEU A 32 -6.13 -11.41 -14.46
C LEU A 32 -5.42 -11.07 -15.77
N VAL A 33 -4.66 -9.96 -15.83
CA VAL A 33 -3.77 -9.64 -16.96
C VAL A 33 -2.74 -10.77 -17.14
N TYR A 34 -2.04 -11.15 -16.08
CA TYR A 34 -1.07 -12.25 -16.11
C TYR A 34 -1.72 -13.56 -16.58
N ASN A 35 -2.91 -13.90 -16.05
CA ASN A 35 -3.62 -15.13 -16.37
C ASN A 35 -4.09 -15.18 -17.83
N THR A 36 -4.34 -14.02 -18.44
CA THR A 36 -4.82 -13.90 -19.82
C THR A 36 -3.67 -13.96 -20.83
N TYR A 37 -2.54 -13.30 -20.55
CA TYR A 37 -1.51 -13.08 -21.58
C TYR A 37 -0.16 -13.77 -21.31
N ASP A 38 0.16 -14.09 -20.06
CA ASP A 38 1.45 -14.69 -19.70
C ASP A 38 1.28 -16.15 -19.30
N GLY A 39 0.68 -16.41 -18.13
CA GLY A 39 0.41 -17.76 -17.65
C GLY A 39 1.64 -18.68 -17.48
N ARG A 40 2.89 -18.20 -17.63
CA ARG A 40 4.09 -19.07 -17.65
C ARG A 40 4.34 -19.86 -16.35
N PHE A 41 3.84 -19.37 -15.22
CA PHE A 41 3.90 -20.02 -13.91
C PHE A 41 2.58 -20.70 -13.52
N GLY A 42 1.74 -20.98 -14.51
CA GLY A 42 0.41 -21.54 -14.35
C GLY A 42 -0.69 -20.51 -14.59
N SER A 43 -1.85 -21.02 -14.99
CA SER A 43 -3.08 -20.25 -15.21
C SER A 43 -4.28 -20.99 -14.64
N ILE A 44 -5.31 -20.24 -14.30
CA ILE A 44 -6.61 -20.73 -13.84
C ILE A 44 -7.62 -20.52 -14.99
N PRO A 45 -8.51 -21.49 -15.28
CA PRO A 45 -9.51 -21.36 -16.34
C PRO A 45 -10.61 -20.36 -15.92
N LEU A 46 -10.29 -19.06 -16.04
CA LEU A 46 -11.20 -17.96 -15.79
C LEU A 46 -11.69 -17.37 -17.12
N PRO A 47 -12.93 -16.85 -17.18
CA PRO A 47 -13.40 -16.14 -18.36
C PRO A 47 -12.51 -14.91 -18.63
N SER A 48 -12.16 -14.70 -19.90
CA SER A 48 -11.44 -13.50 -20.32
C SER A 48 -12.32 -12.27 -20.13
N LEU A 49 -11.82 -11.27 -19.41
CA LEU A 49 -12.48 -9.98 -19.31
C LEU A 49 -11.99 -9.07 -20.46
N PRO A 50 -12.89 -8.45 -21.24
CA PRO A 50 -12.51 -7.47 -22.24
C PRO A 50 -11.73 -6.32 -21.59
N ASP A 51 -10.69 -5.84 -22.27
CA ASP A 51 -9.86 -4.70 -21.84
C ASP A 51 -9.32 -4.81 -20.40
N ILE A 52 -8.92 -6.02 -20.00
CA ILE A 52 -8.38 -6.24 -18.64
C ILE A 52 -7.11 -5.41 -18.36
N GLN A 53 -6.33 -5.08 -19.39
CA GLN A 53 -5.20 -4.16 -19.28
C GLN A 53 -5.65 -2.73 -18.96
N GLY A 54 -6.68 -2.20 -19.64
CA GLY A 54 -7.24 -0.87 -19.34
C GLY A 54 -7.87 -0.79 -17.95
N ILE A 55 -8.58 -1.84 -17.52
CA ILE A 55 -9.14 -1.92 -16.16
C ILE A 55 -8.00 -1.91 -15.12
N HIS A 56 -6.96 -2.72 -15.31
CA HIS A 56 -5.80 -2.74 -14.43
C HIS A 56 -5.09 -1.37 -14.40
N GLY A 57 -4.86 -0.78 -15.57
CA GLY A 57 -4.28 0.55 -15.74
C GLY A 57 -5.08 1.64 -15.02
N THR A 58 -6.41 1.52 -14.99
CA THR A 58 -7.29 2.45 -14.26
C THR A 58 -7.03 2.39 -12.75
N PHE A 59 -7.00 1.19 -12.16
CA PHE A 59 -6.63 1.05 -10.74
C PHE A 59 -5.22 1.58 -10.46
N GLY A 60 -4.26 1.27 -11.33
CA GLY A 60 -2.89 1.75 -11.23
C GLY A 60 -2.78 3.27 -11.28
N LEU A 61 -3.54 3.93 -12.17
CA LEU A 61 -3.58 5.38 -12.31
C LEU A 61 -4.16 6.06 -11.06
N PHE A 62 -5.33 5.64 -10.61
CA PHE A 62 -5.92 6.21 -9.39
C PHE A 62 -5.06 5.96 -8.16
N PHE A 63 -4.44 4.79 -8.08
CA PHE A 63 -3.48 4.49 -7.02
C PHE A 63 -2.27 5.44 -7.10
N LEU A 64 -1.70 5.65 -8.28
CA LEU A 64 -0.58 6.59 -8.49
C LEU A 64 -0.92 8.03 -8.08
N LEU A 65 -2.18 8.47 -8.23
CA LEU A 65 -2.60 9.81 -7.81
C LEU A 65 -2.74 9.93 -6.28
N ILE A 66 -3.24 8.90 -5.60
CA ILE A 66 -3.47 8.91 -4.15
C ILE A 66 -2.22 8.53 -3.36
N PHE A 67 -1.41 7.61 -3.89
CA PHE A 67 -0.26 7.03 -3.21
C PHE A 67 0.78 8.06 -2.72
N PRO A 68 1.12 9.13 -3.46
CA PRO A 68 2.04 10.16 -2.98
C PRO A 68 1.60 10.81 -1.67
N ALA A 69 0.30 11.08 -1.51
CA ALA A 69 -0.23 11.64 -0.26
C ALA A 69 -0.07 10.67 0.91
N LEU A 70 -0.34 9.37 0.69
CA LEU A 70 -0.12 8.33 1.70
C LEU A 70 1.37 8.14 2.01
N ALA A 71 2.25 8.20 1.00
CA ALA A 71 3.69 8.08 1.17
C ALA A 71 4.23 9.25 2.02
N ILE A 72 3.87 10.49 1.67
CA ILE A 72 4.22 11.69 2.45
C ILE A 72 3.71 11.55 3.89
N TYR A 73 2.45 11.13 4.08
CA TYR A 73 1.93 10.91 5.42
C TYR A 73 2.78 9.90 6.19
N SER A 74 3.14 8.79 5.55
CA SER A 74 3.88 7.68 6.16
C SER A 74 5.30 8.10 6.56
N PHE A 75 5.99 8.88 5.72
CA PHE A 75 7.36 9.32 6.01
C PHE A 75 7.44 10.46 7.03
N HIS A 76 6.41 11.29 7.17
CA HIS A 76 6.44 12.45 8.08
C HIS A 76 5.68 12.21 9.39
N TRP A 77 4.39 11.87 9.33
CA TRP A 77 3.55 11.70 10.52
C TRP A 77 3.48 10.24 10.97
N GLY A 78 3.56 9.31 10.02
CA GLY A 78 3.51 7.88 10.25
C GLY A 78 4.85 7.20 10.50
N TYR A 79 5.97 7.94 10.54
CA TYR A 79 7.33 7.39 10.45
C TYR A 79 7.62 6.33 11.52
N ARG A 80 6.96 6.41 12.68
CA ARG A 80 7.10 5.45 13.78
C ARG A 80 6.61 4.03 13.45
N ARG A 81 5.91 3.87 12.33
CA ARG A 81 5.43 2.59 11.78
C ARG A 81 6.35 2.04 10.69
N LEU A 82 7.42 2.76 10.34
CA LEU A 82 8.42 2.36 9.35
C LEU A 82 9.66 1.80 10.04
N LEU A 83 10.61 1.33 9.23
CA LEU A 83 11.87 0.76 9.66
C LEU A 83 12.74 1.82 10.36
N PHE A 84 13.49 1.39 11.38
CA PHE A 84 14.37 2.24 12.19
C PHE A 84 15.85 1.84 12.06
N PRO A 85 16.80 2.74 12.37
CA PRO A 85 18.24 2.46 12.22
C PRO A 85 18.75 1.24 12.99
N ASP A 86 18.15 0.91 14.14
CA ASP A 86 18.51 -0.24 14.98
C ASP A 86 17.83 -1.56 14.56
N PHE A 87 17.23 -1.59 13.37
CA PHE A 87 16.47 -2.73 12.83
C PHE A 87 17.25 -4.05 12.89
N TRP A 88 18.51 -4.06 12.41
CA TRP A 88 19.33 -5.27 12.32
C TRP A 88 19.61 -5.90 13.68
N VAL A 89 19.85 -5.06 14.70
CA VAL A 89 20.09 -5.49 16.08
C VAL A 89 18.82 -6.10 16.67
N ARG A 90 17.64 -5.48 16.44
CA ARG A 90 16.37 -6.02 16.94
C ARG A 90 15.94 -7.30 16.24
N LEU A 91 16.24 -7.45 14.95
CA LEU A 91 15.89 -8.63 14.17
C LEU A 91 16.61 -9.89 14.68
N THR A 92 17.86 -9.75 15.11
CA THR A 92 18.73 -10.85 15.51
C THR A 92 18.65 -11.17 17.00
N HIS A 93 18.58 -10.17 17.88
CA HIS A 93 18.68 -10.37 19.33
C HIS A 93 17.35 -10.51 20.09
N GLN A 94 16.21 -10.29 19.43
CA GLN A 94 14.89 -10.28 20.09
C GLN A 94 13.91 -11.30 19.52
N VAL A 95 14.38 -12.30 18.77
CA VAL A 95 13.54 -13.31 18.10
C VAL A 95 12.46 -13.87 19.03
N GLY A 96 11.22 -13.89 18.55
CA GLY A 96 10.05 -14.39 19.29
C GLY A 96 9.45 -13.42 20.32
N LYS A 97 10.19 -12.39 20.77
CA LYS A 97 9.68 -11.39 21.73
C LYS A 97 8.68 -10.44 21.06
N PRO A 98 7.76 -9.79 21.80
CA PRO A 98 6.79 -8.84 21.26
C PRO A 98 7.42 -7.74 20.37
N GLY A 99 8.58 -7.22 20.77
CA GLY A 99 9.32 -6.19 20.01
C GLY A 99 9.79 -6.66 18.63
N TRP A 100 10.08 -7.96 18.46
CA TRP A 100 10.50 -8.53 17.18
C TRP A 100 9.35 -8.58 16.16
N TRP A 101 8.15 -8.96 16.61
CA TRP A 101 6.95 -8.93 15.78
C TRP A 101 6.61 -7.49 15.33
N VAL A 102 6.75 -6.50 16.22
CA VAL A 102 6.60 -5.08 15.85
C VAL A 102 7.64 -4.67 14.81
N ASN A 103 8.89 -5.14 14.95
CA ASN A 103 9.97 -4.84 14.00
C ASN A 103 9.69 -5.44 12.61
N LEU A 104 9.17 -6.67 12.56
CA LEU A 104 8.75 -7.31 11.31
C LEU A 104 7.58 -6.57 10.64
N GLN A 105 6.60 -6.12 11.42
CA GLN A 105 5.50 -5.30 10.89
C GLN A 105 6.02 -4.00 10.26
N ARG A 106 7.00 -3.34 10.89
CA ARG A 106 7.64 -2.12 10.37
C ARG A 106 8.42 -2.36 9.07
N LEU A 107 9.12 -3.49 8.99
CA LEU A 107 9.79 -3.92 7.75
C LEU A 107 8.75 -4.06 6.63
N LEU A 108 7.66 -4.79 6.89
CA LEU A 108 6.60 -5.01 5.90
C LEU A 108 5.92 -3.71 5.47
N ASN A 109 5.65 -2.78 6.40
CA ASN A 109 5.12 -1.46 6.06
C ASN A 109 6.06 -0.68 5.14
N THR A 110 7.37 -0.73 5.41
CA THR A 110 8.38 -0.03 4.60
C THR A 110 8.52 -0.69 3.23
N ALA A 111 8.61 -2.02 3.20
CA ALA A 111 8.71 -2.79 1.97
C ALA A 111 7.48 -2.60 1.07
N MET A 112 6.28 -2.51 1.66
CA MET A 112 5.04 -2.22 0.92
C MET A 112 5.11 -0.86 0.21
N LEU A 113 5.61 0.20 0.87
CA LEU A 113 5.73 1.52 0.25
C LEU A 113 6.73 1.49 -0.93
N LEU A 114 7.85 0.80 -0.76
CA LEU A 114 8.85 0.63 -1.83
C LEU A 114 8.30 -0.22 -2.99
N ALA A 115 7.62 -1.33 -2.69
CA ALA A 115 6.98 -2.19 -3.69
C ALA A 115 5.87 -1.46 -4.45
N SER A 116 5.05 -0.67 -3.74
CA SER A 116 4.01 0.17 -4.33
C SER A 116 4.62 1.20 -5.30
N THR A 117 5.70 1.86 -4.89
CA THR A 117 6.44 2.81 -5.73
C THR A 117 6.98 2.13 -6.98
N LEU A 118 7.64 0.98 -6.81
CA LEU A 118 8.19 0.21 -7.91
C LEU A 118 7.09 -0.24 -8.87
N ALA A 119 5.95 -0.71 -8.37
CA ALA A 119 4.83 -1.18 -9.17
C ALA A 119 4.25 -0.06 -10.03
N VAL A 120 3.98 1.13 -9.47
CA VAL A 120 3.39 2.24 -10.25
C VAL A 120 4.38 2.82 -11.26
N VAL A 121 5.66 2.92 -10.91
CA VAL A 121 6.69 3.45 -11.82
C VAL A 121 6.90 2.49 -12.97
N THR A 122 7.11 1.21 -12.70
CA THR A 122 7.37 0.20 -13.76
C THR A 122 6.13 -0.06 -14.60
N GLY A 123 4.94 -0.05 -14.01
CA GLY A 123 3.67 -0.20 -14.73
C GLY A 123 3.43 0.96 -15.71
N ARG A 124 3.78 2.19 -15.32
CA ARG A 124 3.67 3.35 -16.22
C ARG A 124 4.60 3.26 -17.44
N MET A 125 5.73 2.55 -17.31
CA MET A 125 6.70 2.34 -18.38
C MET A 125 6.36 1.16 -19.29
N MET A 126 5.36 0.34 -18.94
CA MET A 126 4.90 -0.74 -19.79
C MET A 126 4.05 -0.21 -20.95
N GLN A 127 4.10 -0.93 -22.08
CA GLN A 127 3.18 -0.70 -23.19
C GLN A 127 2.15 -1.84 -23.25
N GLU A 128 0.89 -1.47 -23.49
CA GLU A 128 -0.25 -2.41 -23.54
C GLU A 128 -0.14 -3.43 -24.68
N ALA A 129 0.62 -3.11 -25.74
CA ALA A 129 0.81 -3.99 -26.90
C ALA A 129 1.71 -5.20 -26.63
N TRP A 130 2.59 -5.13 -25.61
CA TRP A 130 3.61 -6.16 -25.40
C TRP A 130 3.00 -7.52 -25.00
N LEU A 131 2.07 -7.54 -24.05
CA LEU A 131 1.51 -8.80 -23.53
C LEU A 131 0.64 -9.53 -24.55
N PRO A 132 -0.28 -8.86 -25.28
CA PRO A 132 -1.02 -9.51 -26.36
C PRO A 132 -0.13 -10.05 -27.48
N ALA A 133 1.02 -9.42 -27.73
CA ALA A 133 2.00 -9.87 -28.71
C ALA A 133 2.93 -10.99 -28.18
N GLY A 134 2.82 -11.40 -26.91
CA GLY A 134 3.70 -12.39 -26.30
C GLY A 134 5.12 -11.88 -26.00
N GLU A 135 5.34 -10.56 -26.02
CA GLU A 135 6.65 -9.93 -25.82
C GLU A 135 7.02 -9.82 -24.33
N LEU A 136 7.28 -10.97 -23.72
CA LEU A 136 7.49 -11.08 -22.26
C LEU A 136 8.91 -10.73 -21.79
N TYR A 137 9.80 -10.32 -22.69
CA TYR A 137 11.23 -10.11 -22.44
C TYR A 137 11.58 -8.69 -21.97
N HIS A 138 10.65 -7.73 -22.13
CA HIS A 138 10.87 -6.33 -21.78
C HIS A 138 11.23 -6.17 -20.29
N VAL A 139 12.25 -5.34 -20.01
CA VAL A 139 12.74 -5.14 -18.64
C VAL A 139 11.67 -4.57 -17.72
N TRP A 140 10.89 -3.60 -18.22
CA TRP A 140 9.82 -2.95 -17.45
C TRP A 140 8.72 -3.94 -17.06
N TYR A 141 8.38 -4.86 -17.96
CA TYR A 141 7.43 -5.92 -17.66
C TYR A 141 7.95 -6.84 -16.55
N ARG A 142 9.20 -7.31 -16.64
CA ARG A 142 9.79 -8.19 -15.60
C ARG A 142 9.88 -7.51 -14.24
N LEU A 143 10.27 -6.24 -14.22
CA LEU A 143 10.30 -5.43 -13.01
C LEU A 143 8.88 -5.23 -12.44
N HIS A 144 7.89 -4.96 -13.30
CA HIS A 144 6.51 -4.79 -12.86
C HIS A 144 5.90 -6.07 -12.28
N LEU A 145 6.11 -7.22 -12.94
CA LEU A 145 5.68 -8.53 -12.43
C LEU A 145 6.34 -8.84 -11.08
N THR A 146 7.63 -8.53 -10.94
CA THR A 146 8.36 -8.68 -9.67
C THR A 146 7.78 -7.76 -8.59
N ALA A 147 7.50 -6.51 -8.93
CA ALA A 147 6.91 -5.53 -8.02
C ALA A 147 5.51 -5.97 -7.56
N TRP A 148 4.70 -6.49 -8.48
CA TRP A 148 3.38 -7.07 -8.19
C TRP A 148 3.49 -8.21 -7.17
N LEU A 149 4.45 -9.13 -7.36
CA LEU A 149 4.65 -10.26 -6.44
C LEU A 149 5.11 -9.78 -5.05
N VAL A 150 6.09 -8.88 -4.99
CA VAL A 150 6.58 -8.32 -3.72
C VAL A 150 5.47 -7.54 -3.02
N LEU A 151 4.65 -6.78 -3.75
CA LEU A 151 3.51 -6.05 -3.21
C LEU A 151 2.47 -7.01 -2.61
N LEU A 152 2.16 -8.12 -3.30
CA LEU A 152 1.25 -9.14 -2.79
C LEU A 152 1.78 -9.74 -1.47
N LEU A 153 3.04 -10.18 -1.46
CA LEU A 153 3.65 -10.80 -0.27
C LEU A 153 3.71 -9.82 0.91
N THR A 154 4.08 -8.57 0.65
CA THR A 154 4.12 -7.53 1.70
C THR A 154 2.73 -7.18 2.19
N LEU A 155 1.70 -7.18 1.34
CA LEU A 155 0.30 -6.99 1.73
C LEU A 155 -0.20 -8.09 2.66
N LEU A 156 -0.01 -9.35 2.27
CA LEU A 156 -0.39 -10.49 3.09
C LEU A 156 0.35 -10.45 4.44
N GLY A 157 1.66 -10.19 4.41
CA GLY A 157 2.47 -10.01 5.61
C GLY A 157 1.98 -8.85 6.49
N HIS A 158 1.65 -7.70 5.89
CA HIS A 158 1.17 -6.52 6.60
C HIS A 158 -0.14 -6.81 7.35
N ILE A 159 -1.09 -7.50 6.72
CA ILE A 159 -2.35 -7.91 7.35
C ILE A 159 -2.08 -8.91 8.48
N ALA A 160 -1.30 -9.96 8.21
CA ALA A 160 -0.96 -10.98 9.20
C ALA A 160 -0.26 -10.39 10.43
N MET A 161 0.70 -9.49 10.22
CA MET A 161 1.43 -8.84 11.29
C MET A 161 0.59 -7.81 12.05
N SER A 162 -0.32 -7.12 11.38
CA SER A 162 -1.27 -6.23 12.06
C SER A 162 -2.20 -7.01 12.99
N LEU A 163 -2.66 -8.18 12.57
CA LEU A 163 -3.41 -9.09 13.43
C LEU A 163 -2.56 -9.64 14.58
N LYS A 164 -1.29 -10.03 14.32
CA LYS A 164 -0.38 -10.56 15.34
C LYS A 164 -0.03 -9.54 16.43
N VAL A 165 0.26 -8.30 16.04
CA VAL A 165 0.76 -7.24 16.95
C VAL A 165 -0.39 -6.52 17.64
N GLY A 166 -1.40 -6.10 16.89
CA GLY A 166 -2.51 -5.28 17.39
C GLY A 166 -3.80 -6.05 17.68
N GLY A 167 -3.92 -7.28 17.20
CA GLY A 167 -5.16 -8.05 17.26
C GLY A 167 -6.26 -7.47 16.38
N MET A 168 -7.47 -8.03 16.53
CA MET A 168 -8.67 -7.54 15.86
C MET A 168 -8.97 -6.05 16.11
N PRO A 169 -8.75 -5.48 17.32
CA PRO A 169 -9.01 -4.06 17.55
C PRO A 169 -8.21 -3.13 16.65
N LEU A 170 -6.97 -3.48 16.28
CA LEU A 170 -6.17 -2.67 15.36
C LEU A 170 -6.76 -2.68 13.94
N LEU A 171 -7.24 -3.82 13.45
CA LEU A 171 -7.89 -3.88 12.13
C LEU A 171 -9.18 -3.08 12.12
N LEU A 172 -10.03 -3.25 13.14
CA LEU A 172 -11.29 -2.52 13.28
C LEU A 172 -11.08 -1.01 13.42
N SER A 173 -9.96 -0.56 13.99
CA SER A 173 -9.66 0.87 14.11
C SER A 173 -9.61 1.59 12.76
N MET A 174 -9.24 0.88 11.69
CA MET A 174 -9.18 1.44 10.34
C MET A 174 -10.57 1.64 9.72
N ALA A 175 -11.57 0.86 10.13
CA ALA A 175 -12.94 0.92 9.65
C ALA A 175 -13.85 1.83 10.50
N GLN A 176 -13.33 2.41 11.58
CA GLN A 176 -14.13 3.25 12.45
C GLN A 176 -14.50 4.57 11.76
N THR A 177 -15.77 4.96 11.86
CA THR A 177 -16.29 6.18 11.22
C THR A 177 -16.17 7.42 12.10
N ARG A 178 -16.16 7.24 13.42
CA ARG A 178 -16.01 8.34 14.39
C ARG A 178 -14.62 8.95 14.30
N TYR A 179 -14.55 10.28 14.29
CA TYR A 179 -13.32 11.08 14.35
C TYR A 179 -13.47 12.16 15.42
N ARG A 180 -12.35 12.68 15.92
CA ARG A 180 -12.38 13.76 16.92
C ARG A 180 -12.76 15.10 16.26
N PRO A 181 -13.49 16.00 16.93
CA PRO A 181 -13.97 17.27 16.32
C PRO A 181 -12.87 18.08 15.61
N GLU A 182 -11.66 18.11 16.16
CA GLU A 182 -10.49 18.79 15.60
C GLU A 182 -10.01 18.21 14.25
N GLU A 183 -10.40 16.98 13.90
CA GLU A 183 -10.06 16.33 12.62
C GLU A 183 -11.14 16.51 11.55
N SER A 184 -12.17 17.33 11.80
CA SER A 184 -13.28 17.55 10.88
C SER A 184 -12.81 17.99 9.48
N PRO A 185 -13.29 17.36 8.39
CA PRO A 185 -12.97 17.76 7.03
C PRO A 185 -13.27 19.24 6.73
N LEU A 186 -14.27 19.81 7.41
CA LEU A 186 -14.64 21.22 7.29
C LEU A 186 -13.52 22.19 7.73
N LEU A 187 -12.63 21.74 8.62
CA LEU A 187 -11.52 22.55 9.16
C LEU A 187 -10.24 22.45 8.32
N TRP A 188 -10.14 21.50 7.39
CA TRP A 188 -8.87 21.20 6.70
C TRP A 188 -8.36 22.34 5.82
N ILE A 189 -9.26 23.04 5.12
CA ILE A 189 -8.89 24.20 4.29
C ILE A 189 -8.29 25.31 5.17
N GLY A 190 -8.90 25.57 6.34
CA GLY A 190 -8.40 26.55 7.30
C GLY A 190 -7.00 26.20 7.80
N TYR A 191 -6.77 24.94 8.19
CA TYR A 191 -5.44 24.48 8.62
C TYR A 191 -4.38 24.59 7.53
N LEU A 192 -4.73 24.28 6.27
CA LEU A 192 -3.82 24.42 5.13
C LEU A 192 -3.45 25.89 4.91
N GLN A 193 -4.44 26.79 4.93
CA GLN A 193 -4.22 28.23 4.76
C GLN A 193 -3.36 28.82 5.88
N GLU A 194 -3.65 28.46 7.13
CA GLU A 194 -2.88 28.90 8.30
C GLU A 194 -1.42 28.45 8.19
N LYS A 195 -1.19 27.17 7.89
CA LYS A 195 0.16 26.60 7.77
C LYS A 195 0.95 27.16 6.58
N LEU A 196 0.28 27.49 5.48
CA LEU A 196 0.90 28.20 4.35
C LEU A 196 1.26 29.63 4.71
N ARG A 197 0.39 30.33 5.44
CA ARG A 197 0.63 31.69 5.94
C ARG A 197 1.80 31.73 6.93
N GLU A 198 1.91 30.76 7.83
CA GLU A 198 3.07 30.65 8.74
C GLU A 198 4.39 30.41 8.00
N ARG A 199 4.35 29.64 6.90
CA ARG A 199 5.56 29.22 6.17
C ARG A 199 6.03 30.20 5.09
N PHE A 200 5.10 30.93 4.47
CA PHE A 200 5.36 31.81 3.33
C PHE A 200 4.88 33.25 3.54
N GLY A 201 4.17 33.53 4.62
CA GLY A 201 3.75 34.88 4.99
C GLY A 201 4.89 35.65 5.66
N ARG A 202 5.81 36.14 4.82
CA ARG A 202 6.52 37.40 5.04
C ARG A 202 6.36 38.24 3.78
#